data_AF-A0A934FYI7-F1
#
_entry.id   AF-A0A934FYI7-F1
#
_cell.length_a   1.000
_cell.length_b   1.000
_cell.length_c   1.000
_cell.angle_alpha   90.00
_cell.angle_beta   90.00
_cell.angle_gamma   90.00
#
_symmetry.space_group_name_H-M   'P 1'
#
loop_
_entity.id
_entity.type
_entity.pdbx_description
1 polymer ?
#
loop_
_entity_poly.entity_id
_entity_poly.type
_entity_poly.pdbx_seq_one_letter_code
_entity_poly.pdbx_strand_id
1 'polypeptide(L)'
;MKKGFGTVMLTVLFLTLIVFLNVPSRVYHSGAMERMEQEMDGATQAIILRADKKLAWVLMPQMRMYMEVGYDALGASVYDPNDMDYTLVDEGPDTVAGVKTEKYRMSAVGKDGKRFEGYLWLTLEDIMVRIEAVSKGKDRTERVNMELRNLRIGPVDRSLFEVPAGYTKMQGLGNDLGGLQGLGR
;
A
#
# COMPACT_ATOMS: atom_id res chain seq x y z
N MET A 1 24.05 -4.74 -9.04
CA MET A 1 22.87 -3.90 -9.40
C MET A 1 21.93 -3.90 -8.22
N LYS A 2 21.59 -2.75 -7.62
CA LYS A 2 20.50 -2.68 -6.63
C LYS A 2 19.19 -2.87 -7.42
N LYS A 3 18.43 -3.94 -7.17
CA LYS A 3 17.09 -4.08 -7.75
C LYS A 3 16.20 -3.04 -7.09
N GLY A 4 15.64 -2.14 -7.90
CA GLY A 4 14.62 -1.17 -7.48
C GLY A 4 13.42 -1.88 -6.87
N PHE A 5 12.74 -1.29 -5.89
CA PHE A 5 11.43 -1.78 -5.51
C PHE A 5 10.45 -1.63 -6.68
N GLY A 6 9.80 -2.72 -7.08
CA GLY A 6 8.72 -2.67 -8.08
C GLY A 6 7.56 -1.81 -7.58
N THR A 7 6.89 -1.09 -8.47
CA THR A 7 5.78 -0.17 -8.13
C THR A 7 4.67 -0.85 -7.32
N VAL A 8 4.41 -2.14 -7.57
CA VAL A 8 3.43 -2.95 -6.84
C VAL A 8 3.82 -3.18 -5.37
N MET A 9 5.12 -3.35 -5.10
CA MET A 9 5.63 -3.50 -3.73
C MET A 9 5.37 -2.25 -2.90
N LEU A 10 5.49 -1.08 -3.53
CA LEU A 10 5.38 0.20 -2.84
C LEU A 10 3.95 0.49 -2.40
N THR A 11 2.96 0.21 -3.25
CA THR A 11 1.56 0.54 -2.96
C THR A 11 0.97 -0.40 -1.91
N VAL A 12 1.37 -1.67 -1.94
CA VAL A 12 0.91 -2.68 -0.98
C VAL A 12 1.47 -2.43 0.44
N LEU A 13 2.74 -2.03 0.55
CA LEU A 13 3.35 -1.66 1.85
C LEU A 13 2.77 -0.35 2.40
N PHE A 14 2.43 0.58 1.50
CA PHE A 14 1.84 1.88 1.82
C PHE A 14 0.44 1.77 2.44
N LEU A 15 -0.42 0.89 1.91
CA LEU A 15 -1.79 0.74 2.39
C LEU A 15 -1.92 -0.08 3.67
N THR A 16 -0.97 -0.99 3.94
CA THR A 16 -0.97 -1.77 5.18
C THR A 16 -0.39 -1.01 6.38
N LEU A 17 0.49 -0.03 6.16
CA LEU A 17 1.09 0.75 7.26
C LEU A 17 0.16 1.85 7.81
N ILE A 18 -0.78 2.34 7.00
CA ILE A 18 -1.80 3.34 7.43
C ILE A 18 -2.94 2.68 8.20
N VAL A 19 -3.15 1.37 8.02
CA VAL A 19 -4.26 0.65 8.64
C VAL A 19 -3.68 -0.42 9.57
N PHE A 20 -3.42 -0.02 10.81
CA PHE A 20 -3.19 -0.94 11.92
C PHE A 20 -4.46 -1.76 12.17
N LEU A 21 -4.70 -2.80 11.37
CA LEU A 21 -5.79 -3.77 11.59
C LEU A 21 -5.51 -5.00 10.73
N ASN A 22 -5.53 -6.19 11.33
CA ASN A 22 -5.50 -7.50 10.65
C ASN A 22 -6.80 -7.73 9.86
N VAL A 23 -7.12 -6.83 8.94
CA VAL A 23 -8.37 -6.86 8.17
C VAL A 23 -8.08 -7.44 6.79
N PRO A 24 -8.79 -8.49 6.38
CA PRO A 24 -8.74 -8.97 5.00
C PRO A 24 -9.04 -7.83 4.02
N SER A 25 -8.12 -7.56 3.12
CA SER A 25 -8.27 -6.57 2.07
C SER A 25 -8.27 -7.25 0.70
N ARG A 26 -8.91 -6.61 -0.27
CA ARG A 26 -8.81 -6.95 -1.69
C ARG A 26 -8.10 -5.83 -2.42
N VAL A 27 -7.07 -6.17 -3.18
CA VAL A 27 -6.26 -5.21 -3.93
C VAL A 27 -6.34 -5.53 -5.43
N TYR A 28 -6.53 -4.50 -6.23
CA TYR A 28 -6.42 -4.52 -7.68
C TYR A 28 -5.35 -3.51 -8.09
N HIS A 29 -4.46 -3.91 -8.99
CA HIS A 29 -3.34 -3.06 -9.41
C HIS A 29 -3.18 -3.10 -10.93
N SER A 30 -2.93 -1.94 -11.54
CA SER A 30 -2.58 -1.82 -12.96
C SER A 30 -1.79 -0.54 -13.22
N GLY A 31 -0.46 -0.62 -13.18
CA GLY A 31 0.43 0.50 -13.49
C GLY A 31 0.30 1.62 -12.46
N ALA A 32 -0.16 2.80 -12.88
CA ALA A 32 -0.35 3.96 -12.00
C ALA A 32 -1.71 3.97 -11.27
N MET A 33 -2.47 2.87 -11.37
CA MET A 33 -3.82 2.75 -10.82
C MET A 33 -3.88 1.62 -9.80
N GLU A 34 -4.50 1.90 -8.67
CA GLU A 34 -4.73 0.89 -7.64
C GLU A 34 -6.11 1.08 -7.02
N ARG A 35 -6.72 -0.03 -6.61
CA ARG A 35 -7.92 -0.05 -5.79
C ARG A 35 -7.70 -1.01 -4.63
N MET A 36 -7.96 -0.54 -3.43
CA MET A 36 -8.06 -1.39 -2.25
C MET A 36 -9.48 -1.34 -1.69
N GLU A 37 -9.99 -2.50 -1.30
CA GLU A 37 -11.26 -2.66 -0.60
C GLU A 37 -10.99 -3.34 0.74
N GLN A 38 -11.59 -2.83 1.80
CA GLN A 38 -11.50 -3.37 3.16
C GLN A 38 -12.87 -3.31 3.82
N GLU A 39 -13.15 -4.26 4.72
CA GLU A 39 -14.31 -4.19 5.60
C GLU A 39 -13.88 -3.64 6.96
N MET A 40 -14.50 -2.53 7.38
CA MET A 40 -14.25 -1.89 8.66
C MET A 40 -15.60 -1.66 9.36
N ASP A 41 -15.74 -2.19 10.59
CA ASP A 41 -16.96 -2.06 11.40
C ASP A 41 -18.27 -2.43 10.66
N GLY A 42 -18.21 -3.48 9.82
CA GLY A 42 -19.36 -3.95 9.03
C GLY A 42 -19.67 -3.11 7.79
N ALA A 43 -18.85 -2.11 7.48
CA ALA A 43 -18.92 -1.31 6.26
C ALA A 43 -17.68 -1.53 5.38
N THR A 44 -17.89 -1.86 4.11
CA THR A 44 -16.84 -1.80 3.09
C THR A 44 -16.38 -0.35 2.88
N GLN A 45 -15.09 -0.08 2.99
CA GLN A 45 -14.44 1.13 2.48
C GLN A 45 -13.61 0.75 1.25
N ALA A 46 -13.53 1.64 0.27
CA ALA A 46 -12.61 1.48 -0.84
C ALA A 46 -11.76 2.73 -1.08
N ILE A 47 -10.50 2.54 -1.43
CA ILE A 47 -9.59 3.60 -1.84
C ILE A 47 -9.17 3.32 -3.28
N ILE A 48 -9.34 4.30 -4.16
CA ILE A 48 -8.84 4.27 -5.53
C ILE A 48 -7.69 5.26 -5.63
N LEU A 49 -6.48 4.77 -5.86
CA LEU A 49 -5.29 5.58 -6.07
C LEU A 49 -5.07 5.81 -7.57
N ARG A 50 -4.85 7.07 -7.94
CA ARG A 50 -4.57 7.49 -9.31
C ARG A 50 -3.29 8.29 -9.34
N ALA A 51 -2.15 7.60 -9.35
CA ALA A 51 -0.84 8.24 -9.42
C ALA A 51 -0.67 9.03 -10.72
N ASP A 52 -1.28 8.56 -11.81
CA ASP A 52 -1.36 9.27 -13.10
C ASP A 52 -2.11 10.61 -13.02
N LYS A 53 -3.09 10.72 -12.11
CA LYS A 53 -3.89 11.94 -11.86
C LYS A 53 -3.45 12.71 -10.61
N LYS A 54 -2.45 12.22 -9.88
CA LYS A 54 -2.00 12.76 -8.58
C LYS A 54 -3.14 12.99 -7.58
N LEU A 55 -4.08 12.05 -7.52
CA LEU A 55 -5.18 12.08 -6.58
C LEU A 55 -5.51 10.68 -6.07
N ALA A 56 -6.37 10.64 -5.06
CA ALA A 56 -7.07 9.44 -4.66
C ALA A 56 -8.54 9.73 -4.38
N TRP A 57 -9.38 8.71 -4.53
CA TRP A 57 -10.77 8.74 -4.11
C TRP A 57 -10.98 7.76 -2.96
N VAL A 58 -11.54 8.25 -1.86
CA VAL A 58 -12.00 7.44 -0.75
C VAL A 58 -13.50 7.25 -0.90
N LEU A 59 -13.93 6.03 -1.17
CA LEU A 59 -15.31 5.66 -1.44
C LEU A 59 -15.96 5.12 -0.18
N MET A 60 -17.20 5.52 0.05
CA MET A 60 -18.12 4.99 1.05
C MET A 60 -19.33 4.39 0.32
N PRO A 61 -19.23 3.13 -0.14
CA PRO A 61 -20.22 2.48 -0.99
C PRO A 61 -21.63 2.46 -0.41
N GLN A 62 -21.78 2.29 0.90
CA GLN A 62 -23.08 2.23 1.58
C GLN A 62 -23.85 3.53 1.43
N MET A 63 -23.13 4.65 1.41
CA MET A 63 -23.71 5.99 1.25
C MET A 63 -23.72 6.46 -0.21
N ARG A 64 -23.10 5.71 -1.14
CA ARG A 64 -22.81 6.16 -2.51
C ARG A 64 -22.16 7.53 -2.53
N MET A 65 -21.20 7.73 -1.62
CA MET A 65 -20.43 8.96 -1.52
C MET A 65 -18.96 8.68 -1.72
N TYR A 66 -18.23 9.70 -2.16
CA TYR A 66 -16.77 9.66 -2.18
C TYR A 66 -16.17 11.01 -1.79
N MET A 67 -14.96 10.95 -1.25
CA MET A 67 -14.09 12.10 -1.07
C MET A 67 -12.94 12.01 -2.07
N GLU A 68 -12.56 13.15 -2.62
CA GLU A 68 -11.33 13.28 -3.40
C GLU A 68 -10.29 13.95 -2.52
N VAL A 69 -9.11 13.34 -2.48
CA VAL A 69 -7.97 13.83 -1.73
C VAL A 69 -6.76 13.89 -2.64
N GLY A 70 -5.85 14.84 -2.37
CA GLY A 70 -4.57 14.88 -3.06
C GLY A 70 -3.78 13.60 -2.79
N TYR A 71 -2.98 13.16 -3.76
CA TYR A 71 -2.13 11.97 -3.62
C TYR A 71 -1.29 12.00 -2.35
N ASP A 72 -0.69 13.15 -2.06
CA ASP A 72 0.18 13.35 -0.90
C ASP A 72 -0.59 13.33 0.44
N ALA A 73 -1.89 13.64 0.42
CA ALA A 73 -2.72 13.73 1.63
C ALA A 73 -3.04 12.37 2.25
N LEU A 74 -2.97 11.29 1.47
CA LEU A 74 -3.05 9.93 2.02
C LEU A 74 -1.78 9.53 2.78
N GLY A 75 -0.76 10.39 2.84
CA GLY A 75 0.56 10.00 3.30
C GLY A 75 1.33 9.19 2.25
N ALA A 76 0.90 9.21 0.98
CA ALA A 76 1.61 8.50 -0.11
C ALA A 76 3.04 9.04 -0.34
N SER A 77 3.33 10.20 0.23
CA SER A 77 4.65 10.81 0.38
C SER A 77 5.48 10.27 1.54
N VAL A 78 4.93 9.41 2.42
CA VAL A 78 5.60 8.96 3.66
C VAL A 78 6.60 7.83 3.41
N TYR A 79 6.55 7.15 2.27
CA TYR A 79 7.62 6.23 1.84
C TYR A 79 7.77 6.26 0.31
N ASP A 80 8.36 7.33 -0.22
CA ASP A 80 9.00 7.26 -1.53
C ASP A 80 10.16 6.26 -1.41
N PRO A 81 10.29 5.24 -2.28
CA PRO A 81 11.42 4.31 -2.23
C PRO A 81 12.75 5.01 -2.55
N ASN A 82 12.74 6.23 -3.12
CA ASN A 82 13.90 7.10 -3.19
C ASN A 82 14.29 7.73 -1.84
N ASP A 83 13.38 7.71 -0.86
CA ASP A 83 13.59 8.23 0.49
C ASP A 83 14.05 7.17 1.49
N MET A 84 14.30 5.93 1.04
CA MET A 84 14.88 4.85 1.84
C MET A 84 16.18 4.34 1.22
N ASP A 85 17.22 4.19 2.04
CA ASP A 85 18.36 3.34 1.66
C ASP A 85 18.04 1.91 2.08
N TYR A 86 18.17 0.97 1.15
CA TYR A 86 17.86 -0.43 1.40
C TYR A 86 18.83 -1.37 0.70
N THR A 87 18.90 -2.58 1.25
CA THR A 87 19.65 -3.71 0.74
C THR A 87 18.75 -4.94 0.74
N LEU A 88 18.76 -5.66 -0.38
CA LEU A 88 18.17 -6.98 -0.52
C LEU A 88 19.27 -8.00 -0.77
N VAL A 89 19.33 -9.02 0.07
CA VAL A 89 20.19 -10.18 -0.13
C VAL A 89 19.30 -11.34 -0.53
N ASP A 90 19.53 -11.86 -1.73
CA ASP A 90 18.84 -13.02 -2.26
C ASP A 90 19.14 -14.26 -1.40
N GLU A 91 18.10 -14.96 -0.95
CA GLU A 91 18.19 -16.19 -0.16
C GLU A 91 17.73 -17.44 -0.93
N GLY A 92 17.33 -17.30 -2.20
CA GLY A 92 16.91 -18.41 -3.03
C GLY A 92 15.39 -18.52 -3.22
N PRO A 93 14.99 -19.48 -4.09
CA PRO A 93 13.61 -19.63 -4.49
C PRO A 93 12.77 -20.21 -3.35
N ASP A 94 11.50 -19.79 -3.30
CA ASP A 94 10.52 -20.22 -2.32
C ASP A 94 9.12 -20.30 -2.96
N THR A 95 8.12 -20.75 -2.21
CA THR A 95 6.73 -20.77 -2.63
C THR A 95 5.82 -20.31 -1.50
N VAL A 96 5.08 -19.23 -1.74
CA VAL A 96 4.15 -18.64 -0.77
C VAL A 96 2.74 -18.73 -1.33
N ALA A 97 1.82 -19.35 -0.59
CA ALA A 97 0.41 -19.50 -0.98
C ALA A 97 0.21 -20.06 -2.42
N GLY A 98 1.10 -20.97 -2.85
CA GLY A 98 1.08 -21.56 -4.20
C GLY A 98 1.70 -20.70 -5.31
N VAL A 99 2.23 -19.52 -4.97
CA VAL A 99 2.92 -18.62 -5.90
C VAL A 99 4.43 -18.85 -5.79
N LYS A 100 5.10 -19.07 -6.94
CA LYS A 100 6.56 -19.15 -7.01
C LYS A 100 7.16 -17.78 -6.73
N THR A 101 8.12 -17.71 -5.82
CA THR A 101 8.75 -16.48 -5.40
C THR A 101 10.26 -16.66 -5.22
N GLU A 102 10.97 -15.55 -5.11
CA GLU A 102 12.33 -15.47 -4.61
C GLU A 102 12.29 -14.80 -3.24
N LYS A 103 12.97 -15.39 -2.26
CA LYS A 103 13.04 -14.86 -0.90
C LYS A 103 14.24 -13.94 -0.78
N TYR A 104 14.04 -12.77 -0.18
CA TYR A 104 15.10 -11.82 0.08
C TYR A 104 15.13 -11.45 1.56
N ARG A 105 16.34 -11.36 2.12
CA ARG A 105 16.58 -10.66 3.38
C ARG A 105 16.68 -9.16 3.10
N MET A 106 15.87 -8.38 3.79
CA MET A 106 15.79 -6.93 3.64
C MET A 106 16.39 -6.22 4.87
N SER A 107 17.16 -5.17 4.60
CA SER A 107 17.46 -4.12 5.57
C SER A 107 17.20 -2.76 4.90
N ALA A 108 16.43 -1.89 5.54
CA ALA A 108 16.14 -0.55 5.04
C ALA A 108 16.22 0.49 6.16
N VAL A 109 16.63 1.71 5.83
CA VAL A 109 16.69 2.86 6.73
C VAL A 109 15.99 4.03 6.07
N GLY A 110 14.93 4.52 6.71
CA GLY A 110 14.24 5.74 6.30
C GLY A 110 15.00 6.99 6.73
N LYS A 111 14.74 8.13 6.07
CA LYS A 111 15.31 9.45 6.44
C LYS A 111 14.95 9.88 7.86
N ASP A 112 13.84 9.40 8.41
CA ASP A 112 13.44 9.62 9.81
C ASP A 112 14.24 8.77 10.82
N GLY A 113 15.16 7.94 10.33
CA GLY A 113 16.01 7.05 11.12
C GLY A 113 15.34 5.73 11.49
N LYS A 114 14.09 5.49 11.08
CA LYS A 114 13.44 4.19 11.30
C LYS A 114 14.15 3.12 10.48
N ARG A 115 14.38 1.98 11.12
CA ARG A 115 15.04 0.82 10.51
C ARG A 115 14.03 -0.29 10.30
N PHE A 116 14.00 -0.84 9.10
CA PHE A 116 13.21 -2.01 8.75
C PHE A 116 14.16 -3.17 8.50
N GLU A 117 13.96 -4.29 9.20
CA GLU A 117 14.72 -5.51 8.97
C GLU A 117 13.77 -6.69 8.90
N GLY A 118 13.99 -7.59 7.94
CA GLY A 118 13.10 -8.72 7.75
C GLY A 118 13.33 -9.50 6.48
N TYR A 119 12.27 -10.15 6.03
CA TYR A 119 12.22 -10.91 4.79
C TYR A 119 11.06 -10.44 3.93
N LEU A 120 11.26 -10.48 2.62
CA LEU A 120 10.21 -10.28 1.65
C LEU A 120 10.30 -11.33 0.55
N TRP A 121 9.17 -11.63 -0.07
CA TRP A 121 9.05 -12.61 -1.14
C TRP A 121 8.48 -11.94 -2.37
N LEU A 122 9.24 -11.97 -3.47
CA LEU A 122 8.86 -11.35 -4.73
C LEU A 122 8.57 -12.41 -5.80
N THR A 123 7.56 -12.17 -6.63
CA THR A 123 7.40 -12.88 -7.90
C THR A 123 8.44 -12.42 -8.93
N LEU A 124 8.49 -13.09 -10.09
CA LEU A 124 9.32 -12.66 -11.22
C LEU A 124 8.89 -11.30 -11.77
N GLU A 125 7.62 -10.93 -11.58
CA GLU A 125 7.02 -9.66 -11.95
C GLU A 125 7.19 -8.58 -10.86
N ASP A 126 8.07 -8.81 -9.87
CA ASP A 126 8.35 -7.91 -8.74
C ASP A 126 7.13 -7.58 -7.86
N ILE A 127 6.11 -8.45 -7.85
CA ILE A 127 4.98 -8.38 -6.93
C ILE A 127 5.39 -8.99 -5.59
N MET A 128 5.26 -8.23 -4.50
CA MET A 128 5.52 -8.73 -3.16
C MET A 128 4.34 -9.54 -2.62
N VAL A 129 4.59 -10.84 -2.49
CA VAL A 129 3.59 -11.80 -2.03
C VAL A 129 3.58 -11.89 -0.51
N ARG A 130 4.72 -11.66 0.14
CA ARG A 130 4.81 -11.68 1.61
C ARG A 130 5.88 -10.73 2.09
N ILE A 131 5.67 -10.16 3.26
CA ILE A 131 6.68 -9.49 4.05
C ILE A 131 6.55 -9.92 5.52
N GLU A 132 7.70 -10.13 6.14
CA GLU A 132 7.85 -10.34 7.57
C GLU A 132 9.00 -9.47 8.05
N ALA A 133 8.68 -8.35 8.67
CA ALA A 133 9.67 -7.37 9.07
C ALA A 133 9.40 -6.80 10.45
N VAL A 134 10.43 -6.20 11.00
CA VAL A 134 10.38 -5.40 12.22
C VAL A 134 10.80 -3.99 11.87
N SER A 135 9.94 -3.02 12.18
CA SER A 135 10.27 -1.61 12.16
C SER A 135 10.73 -1.18 13.55
N LYS A 136 11.93 -0.60 13.65
CA LYS A 136 12.49 -0.05 14.89
C LYS A 136 12.61 1.47 14.74
N GLY A 137 11.79 2.19 15.48
CA GLY A 137 11.94 3.63 15.73
C GLY A 137 12.74 3.89 17.02
N LYS A 138 12.81 5.17 17.43
CA LYS A 138 13.48 5.56 18.69
C LYS A 138 12.81 4.95 19.93
N ASP A 139 11.49 4.99 19.99
CA ASP A 139 10.72 4.65 21.19
C ASP A 139 9.80 3.43 21.03
N ARG A 140 9.64 2.93 19.80
CA ARG A 140 8.71 1.83 19.48
C ARG A 140 9.32 0.85 18.49
N THR A 141 9.03 -0.43 18.73
CA THR A 141 9.30 -1.52 17.79
C THR A 141 7.97 -2.11 17.35
N GLU A 142 7.77 -2.22 16.04
CA GLU A 142 6.54 -2.72 15.42
C GLU A 142 6.87 -3.92 14.53
N ARG A 143 5.98 -4.90 14.51
CA ARG A 143 6.05 -6.00 13.55
C ARG A 143 5.15 -5.68 12.36
N VAL A 144 5.70 -5.84 11.17
CA VAL A 144 5.00 -5.70 9.90
C VAL A 144 4.92 -7.09 9.29
N ASN A 145 3.70 -7.60 9.14
CA ASN A 145 3.45 -8.86 8.46
C ASN A 145 2.33 -8.66 7.46
N MET A 146 2.52 -9.19 6.25
CA MET A 146 1.48 -9.24 5.22
C MET A 146 1.74 -10.43 4.31
N GLU A 147 0.67 -11.09 3.88
CA GLU A 147 0.70 -12.17 2.90
C GLU A 147 -0.45 -11.97 1.91
N LEU A 148 -0.15 -11.97 0.62
CA LEU A 148 -1.12 -12.00 -0.47
C LEU A 148 -1.60 -13.44 -0.69
N ARG A 149 -2.90 -13.59 -0.85
CA ARG A 149 -3.54 -14.85 -1.20
C ARG A 149 -4.41 -14.66 -2.44
N ASN A 150 -4.58 -15.72 -3.22
CA ASN A 150 -5.37 -15.71 -4.45
C ASN A 150 -4.87 -14.68 -5.50
N LEU A 151 -3.54 -14.50 -5.60
CA LEU A 151 -2.93 -13.64 -6.62
C LEU A 151 -3.33 -14.10 -8.03
N ARG A 152 -3.78 -13.16 -8.85
CA ARG A 152 -4.06 -13.37 -10.27
C ARG A 152 -3.32 -12.30 -11.05
N ILE A 153 -2.47 -12.72 -11.98
CA ILE A 153 -1.71 -11.83 -12.85
C ILE A 153 -2.37 -11.86 -14.23
N GLY A 154 -2.75 -10.68 -14.74
CA GLY A 154 -3.42 -10.53 -16.03
C GLY A 154 -4.07 -9.15 -16.18
N PRO A 155 -4.80 -8.92 -17.28
CA PRO A 155 -5.53 -7.67 -17.48
C PRO A 155 -6.57 -7.44 -16.37
N VAL A 156 -6.62 -6.20 -15.87
CA VAL A 156 -7.62 -5.74 -14.88
C VAL A 156 -8.54 -4.74 -15.56
N ASP A 157 -9.86 -4.86 -15.32
CA ASP A 157 -10.83 -3.91 -15.85
C ASP A 157 -10.54 -2.50 -15.33
N ARG A 158 -10.38 -1.54 -16.24
CA ARG A 158 -10.09 -0.15 -15.91
C ARG A 158 -11.22 0.53 -15.14
N SER A 159 -12.47 0.04 -15.27
CA SER A 159 -13.62 0.58 -14.56
C SER A 159 -13.49 0.48 -13.03
N LEU A 160 -12.70 -0.49 -12.52
CA LEU A 160 -12.41 -0.64 -11.10
C LEU A 160 -11.65 0.55 -10.51
N PHE A 161 -10.91 1.29 -11.35
CA PHE A 161 -10.08 2.42 -10.96
C PHE A 161 -10.73 3.78 -11.23
N GLU A 162 -12.05 3.80 -11.42
CA GLU A 162 -12.84 5.02 -11.52
C GLU A 162 -13.94 5.01 -10.44
N VAL A 163 -14.42 6.20 -10.08
CA VAL A 163 -15.57 6.33 -9.17
C VAL A 163 -16.81 5.73 -9.87
N PRO A 164 -17.54 4.78 -9.24
CA PRO A 164 -18.71 4.19 -9.87
C PRO A 164 -19.82 5.22 -10.15
N ALA A 165 -20.61 4.97 -11.20
CA ALA A 165 -21.75 5.82 -11.53
C ALA A 165 -22.75 5.93 -10.36
N GLY A 166 -23.32 7.12 -10.18
CA GLY A 166 -24.29 7.40 -9.11
C GLY A 166 -23.69 7.71 -7.74
N TYR A 167 -22.36 7.84 -7.64
CA TYR A 167 -21.70 8.34 -6.44
C TYR A 167 -21.70 9.88 -6.41
N THR A 168 -21.89 10.43 -5.22
CA THR A 168 -21.87 11.87 -4.97
C THR A 168 -20.55 12.28 -4.33
N LYS A 169 -19.90 13.31 -4.87
CA LYS A 169 -18.70 13.90 -4.27
C LYS A 169 -19.10 14.65 -3.01
N MET A 170 -18.49 14.33 -1.88
CA MET A 170 -18.63 15.12 -0.66
C MET A 170 -17.92 16.46 -0.86
N GLN A 171 -18.67 17.56 -0.70
CA GLN A 171 -18.11 18.91 -0.77
C GLN A 171 -17.47 19.28 0.57
N GLY A 172 -16.28 19.89 0.54
CA GLY A 172 -15.76 20.62 1.71
C GLY A 172 -14.83 19.91 2.71
N LEU A 173 -14.41 18.65 2.49
CA LEU A 173 -13.48 17.95 3.41
C LEU A 173 -12.10 17.64 2.83
N GLY A 174 -11.91 17.73 1.51
CA GLY A 174 -10.66 17.36 0.84
C GLY A 174 -9.47 18.28 1.15
N ASN A 175 -9.73 19.56 1.46
CA ASN A 175 -8.68 20.53 1.81
C ASN A 175 -8.40 20.59 3.32
N ASP A 176 -9.37 20.23 4.17
CA ASP A 176 -9.25 20.36 5.63
C ASP A 176 -8.57 19.14 6.30
N LEU A 177 -8.53 17.99 5.63
CA LEU A 177 -7.75 16.84 6.11
C LEU A 177 -6.23 17.05 5.99
N GLY A 178 -5.77 18.08 5.26
CA GLY A 178 -4.38 18.54 5.32
C GLY A 178 -3.96 19.05 6.72
N GLY A 179 -4.92 19.35 7.60
CA GLY A 179 -4.68 19.78 8.98
C GLY A 179 -4.36 18.66 9.98
N LEU A 180 -4.56 17.38 9.63
CA LEU A 180 -4.28 16.26 10.54
C LEU A 180 -2.79 15.88 10.62
N GLN A 181 -1.92 16.51 9.82
CA GLN A 181 -0.46 16.43 9.99
C GLN A 181 0.03 17.04 11.32
N GLY A 182 -0.83 17.71 12.09
CA GLY A 182 -0.49 18.34 13.36
C GLY A 182 -0.56 17.46 14.62
N LEU A 183 -1.05 16.22 14.55
CA LEU A 183 -1.25 15.38 15.75
C LEU A 183 -0.17 14.32 16.00
N GLY A 184 0.97 14.44 15.31
CA GLY A 184 2.13 13.53 15.46
C GLY A 184 3.39 14.19 16.01
N ARG A 185 3.27 15.21 16.88
CA ARG A 185 4.40 15.71 17.66
C ARG A 185 4.50 14.98 18.99
#